data_AF-A0A0C2BTN0-F1
#
_entry.id   AF-A0A0C2BTN0-F1
#
_cell.length_a   1.000
_cell.length_b   1.000
_cell.length_c   1.000
_cell.angle_alpha   90.00
_cell.angle_beta   90.00
_cell.angle_gamma   90.00
#
_symmetry.space_group_name_H-M   'P 1'
#
loop_
_entity.id
_entity.type
_entity.pdbx_description
1 polymer ?
#
loop_
_entity_poly.entity_id
_entity_poly.type
_entity_poly.pdbx_seq_one_letter_code
_entity_poly.pdbx_strand_id
1 'polypeptide(L)'
;MTEKELKDYDAVSSPHAKYWLPVQWLLSLITLARDEGRIHGEVIYVSLLDRMADYRSKLINLVLFDWVPVPLVYTQVVHLAVYSYFGLALFGRQLLEREGVKKSASSHTVAEVLLNPLGEDDDDFECNWIIDRNMQVGFSVEECYDNYPPVDRDAFWQIPNPEPLYTAQSAMRHANPQVGSCVNMCAHTIR
;
A
#
# COMPACT_ATOMS: atom_id res chain seq x y z
N MET A 1 -6.13 -1.15 23.10
CA MET A 1 -5.56 -0.28 24.14
C MET A 1 -6.08 -0.75 25.48
N THR A 2 -5.18 -0.97 26.45
CA THR A 2 -5.56 -1.42 27.79
C THR A 2 -6.05 -0.24 28.64
N GLU A 3 -6.77 -0.52 29.74
CA GLU A 3 -7.27 0.53 30.64
C GLU A 3 -6.13 1.36 31.28
N LYS A 4 -4.95 0.77 31.46
CA LYS A 4 -3.77 1.47 31.98
C LYS A 4 -3.21 2.43 30.93
N GLU A 5 -3.04 1.94 29.70
CA GLU A 5 -2.58 2.76 28.57
C GLU A 5 -3.55 3.92 28.29
N LEU A 6 -4.86 3.71 28.43
CA LEU A 6 -5.84 4.78 28.25
C LEU A 6 -5.65 5.90 29.29
N LYS A 7 -5.40 5.56 30.55
CA LYS A 7 -5.11 6.55 31.60
C LYS A 7 -3.84 7.33 31.31
N ASP A 8 -2.78 6.65 30.88
CA ASP A 8 -1.52 7.28 30.52
C ASP A 8 -1.65 8.15 29.25
N TYR A 9 -2.49 7.74 28.31
CA TYR A 9 -2.82 8.49 27.10
C TYR A 9 -3.55 9.80 27.43
N ASP A 10 -4.54 9.74 28.32
CA ASP A 10 -5.33 10.90 28.75
C ASP A 10 -4.54 11.86 29.65
N ALA A 11 -3.59 11.34 30.44
CA ALA A 11 -2.72 12.14 31.29
C ALA A 11 -1.84 13.14 30.50
N VAL A 12 -1.48 12.82 29.26
CA VAL A 12 -0.69 13.71 28.40
C VAL A 12 -1.59 14.81 27.83
N SER A 13 -1.46 16.04 28.29
CA SER A 13 -2.19 17.18 27.70
C SER A 13 -1.53 17.62 26.39
N SER A 14 -2.27 17.54 25.28
CA SER A 14 -1.83 18.02 23.96
C SER A 14 -3.02 18.60 23.21
N PRO A 15 -2.87 19.77 22.55
CA PRO A 15 -3.91 20.36 21.71
C PRO A 15 -4.07 19.63 20.36
N HIS A 16 -3.12 18.75 20.00
CA HIS A 16 -3.11 18.01 18.74
C HIS A 16 -3.44 16.53 18.96
N ALA A 17 -3.91 15.86 17.89
CA ALA A 17 -4.16 14.42 17.87
C ALA A 17 -2.91 13.63 18.28
N LYS A 18 -3.05 12.73 19.26
CA LYS A 18 -1.93 12.02 19.91
C LYS A 18 -1.59 10.68 19.24
N TYR A 19 -1.70 10.59 17.92
CA TYR A 19 -1.34 9.37 17.16
C TYR A 19 0.14 8.99 17.29
N TRP A 20 1.00 9.97 17.61
CA TRP A 20 2.44 9.79 17.81
C TRP A 20 2.78 9.11 19.15
N LEU A 21 1.87 9.15 20.13
CA LEU A 21 2.14 8.72 21.50
C LEU A 21 2.37 7.19 21.60
N PRO A 22 1.55 6.31 20.99
CA PRO A 22 1.84 4.88 20.96
C PRO A 22 3.15 4.53 20.23
N VAL A 23 3.52 5.28 19.18
CA VAL A 23 4.80 5.09 18.47
C VAL A 23 5.97 5.42 19.40
N GLN A 24 5.85 6.47 20.21
CA GLN A 24 6.85 6.83 21.21
C GLN A 24 6.99 5.73 22.28
N TRP A 25 5.88 5.20 22.79
CA TRP A 25 5.89 4.10 23.75
C TRP A 25 6.55 2.84 23.19
N LEU A 26 6.28 2.53 21.91
CA LEU A 26 6.91 1.41 21.22
C LEU A 26 8.43 1.58 21.11
N LEU A 27 8.91 2.77 20.75
CA LEU A 27 10.35 3.06 20.70
C LEU A 27 11.00 2.90 22.08
N SER A 28 10.36 3.39 23.14
CA SER A 28 10.82 3.21 24.52
C SER A 28 10.84 1.72 24.94
N LEU A 29 9.87 0.94 24.49
CA LEU A 29 9.81 -0.50 24.76
C LEU A 29 10.95 -1.26 24.05
N ILE A 30 11.28 -0.86 22.82
CA ILE A 30 12.40 -1.42 22.06
C ILE A 30 13.75 -1.10 22.73
N THR A 31 13.93 0.13 23.22
CA THR A 31 15.14 0.49 23.98
C THR A 31 15.25 -0.32 25.27
N LEU A 32 14.14 -0.51 25.99
CA LEU A 32 14.13 -1.31 27.22
C LEU A 32 14.44 -2.79 26.93
N ALA A 33 13.88 -3.36 25.87
CA ALA A 33 14.14 -4.74 25.48
C ALA A 33 15.60 -5.00 25.10
N ARG A 34 16.29 -3.97 24.57
CA ARG A 34 17.74 -4.00 24.34
C ARG A 34 18.50 -3.98 25.66
N ASP A 35 18.15 -3.08 26.57
CA ASP A 35 18.82 -2.94 27.87
C ASP A 35 18.66 -4.20 28.74
N GLU A 36 17.50 -4.87 28.64
CA GLU A 36 17.24 -6.18 29.26
C GLU A 36 17.96 -7.35 28.57
N GLY A 37 18.66 -7.12 27.47
CA GLY A 37 19.40 -8.13 26.74
C GLY A 37 18.53 -9.13 25.98
N ARG A 38 17.24 -8.84 25.76
CA ARG A 38 16.35 -9.68 24.93
C ARG A 38 16.71 -9.60 23.44
N ILE A 39 17.34 -8.51 23.02
CA ILE A 39 17.81 -8.28 21.65
C ILE A 39 19.34 -8.42 21.64
N HIS A 40 19.84 -9.58 21.22
CA HIS A 40 21.28 -9.89 21.27
C HIS A 40 22.13 -9.18 20.20
N GLY A 41 21.53 -8.58 19.17
CA GLY A 41 22.24 -8.00 18.03
C GLY A 41 22.01 -6.50 17.85
N GLU A 42 23.09 -5.71 17.85
CA GLU A 42 23.07 -4.26 17.57
C GLU A 42 22.48 -3.93 16.19
N VAL A 43 22.82 -4.74 15.18
CA VAL A 43 22.30 -4.57 13.81
C VAL A 43 20.79 -4.82 13.76
N ILE A 44 20.29 -5.80 14.53
CA ILE A 44 18.87 -6.12 14.61
C ILE A 44 18.11 -4.97 15.29
N TYR A 45 18.68 -4.42 16.36
CA TYR A 45 18.11 -3.25 17.04
C TYR A 45 17.99 -2.03 16.12
N VAL A 46 19.08 -1.66 15.42
CA VAL A 46 19.06 -0.53 14.47
C VAL A 46 18.06 -0.80 13.35
N SER A 47 18.05 -2.00 12.79
CA SER A 47 17.07 -2.37 11.75
C SER A 47 15.62 -2.27 12.25
N LEU A 48 15.35 -2.64 13.50
CA LEU A 48 14.01 -2.54 14.09
C LEU A 48 13.59 -1.07 14.24
N LEU A 49 14.50 -0.21 14.72
CA LEU A 49 14.25 1.23 14.80
C LEU A 49 13.98 1.85 13.43
N ASP A 50 14.74 1.48 12.40
CA ASP A 50 14.54 1.95 11.03
C ASP A 50 13.15 1.55 10.51
N ARG A 51 12.72 0.29 10.75
CA ARG A 51 11.36 -0.16 10.40
C ARG A 51 10.27 0.64 11.14
N MET A 52 10.49 1.01 12.40
CA MET A 52 9.54 1.85 13.14
C MET A 52 9.52 3.30 12.64
N ALA A 53 10.66 3.85 12.25
CA ALA A 53 10.75 5.17 11.63
C ALA A 53 10.05 5.21 10.26
N ASP A 54 10.20 4.16 9.45
CA ASP A 54 9.49 3.97 8.19
C ASP A 54 7.97 3.92 8.42
N TYR A 55 7.51 3.17 9.43
CA TYR A 55 6.09 3.11 9.81
C TYR A 55 5.54 4.48 10.20
N ARG A 56 6.26 5.21 11.06
CA ARG A 56 5.90 6.57 11.46
C ARG A 56 5.79 7.51 10.26
N SER A 57 6.70 7.39 9.30
CA SER A 57 6.70 8.22 8.09
C SER A 57 5.46 7.96 7.22
N LYS A 58 5.03 6.70 7.09
CA LYS A 58 3.78 6.33 6.39
C LYS A 58 2.55 6.88 7.11
N LEU A 59 2.51 6.81 8.44
CA LEU A 59 1.42 7.38 9.24
C LEU A 59 1.31 8.90 9.06
N ILE A 60 2.45 9.61 9.07
CA ILE A 60 2.49 11.05 8.83
C ILE A 60 2.02 11.39 7.42
N ASN A 61 2.45 10.63 6.40
CA ASN A 61 1.97 10.83 5.04
C ASN A 61 0.45 10.73 4.94
N LEU A 62 -0.17 9.75 5.63
CA LEU A 62 -1.62 9.63 5.68
C LEU A 62 -2.30 10.86 6.30
N VAL A 63 -1.77 11.35 7.42
CA VAL A 63 -2.28 12.58 8.07
C VAL A 63 -2.07 13.81 7.17
N LEU A 64 -0.97 13.87 6.42
CA LEU A 64 -0.70 14.96 5.49
C LEU A 64 -1.66 14.97 4.30
N PHE A 65 -2.05 13.78 3.80
CA PHE A 65 -3.06 13.67 2.75
C PHE A 65 -4.42 14.19 3.20
N ASP A 66 -4.80 13.95 4.45
CA ASP A 66 -6.03 14.49 5.05
C ASP A 66 -5.91 16.00 5.33
N TRP A 67 -4.76 16.45 5.85
CA TRP A 67 -4.57 17.85 6.23
C TRP A 67 -4.47 18.80 5.03
N VAL A 68 -3.83 18.38 3.94
CA VAL A 68 -3.63 19.23 2.75
C VAL A 68 -4.42 18.65 1.57
N PRO A 69 -5.73 18.95 1.48
CA PRO A 69 -6.52 18.56 0.32
C PRO A 69 -6.10 19.34 -0.93
N VAL A 70 -6.50 18.85 -2.10
CA VAL A 70 -6.34 19.56 -3.38
C VAL A 70 -6.94 20.97 -3.25
N PRO A 71 -6.22 22.03 -3.67
CA PRO A 71 -6.71 23.40 -3.57
C PRO A 71 -8.11 23.54 -4.15
N LEU A 72 -9.02 24.09 -3.34
CA LEU A 72 -10.43 24.23 -3.70
C LEU A 72 -10.65 24.97 -5.03
N VAL A 73 -9.78 25.92 -5.35
CA VAL A 73 -9.85 26.65 -6.63
C VAL A 73 -9.67 25.73 -7.85
N TYR A 74 -8.85 24.68 -7.75
CA TYR A 74 -8.63 23.76 -8.86
C TYR A 74 -9.85 22.90 -9.13
N THR A 75 -10.48 22.35 -8.09
CA THR A 75 -11.73 21.60 -8.26
C THR A 75 -12.82 22.51 -8.80
N GLN A 76 -12.93 23.74 -8.30
CA GLN A 76 -13.89 24.74 -8.79
C GLN A 76 -13.71 25.13 -10.27
N VAL A 77 -12.48 25.37 -10.72
CA VAL A 77 -12.20 25.71 -12.12
C VAL A 77 -12.61 24.57 -13.06
N VAL A 78 -12.33 23.32 -12.67
CA VAL A 78 -12.76 22.15 -13.45
C VAL A 78 -14.28 22.07 -13.51
N HIS A 79 -14.99 22.22 -12.37
CA HIS A 79 -16.47 22.21 -12.36
C HIS A 79 -17.06 23.30 -13.25
N LEU A 80 -16.52 24.53 -13.16
CA LEU A 80 -16.98 25.65 -13.99
C LEU A 80 -16.77 25.39 -15.48
N ALA A 81 -15.61 24.87 -15.88
CA ALA A 81 -15.31 24.56 -17.28
C ALA A 81 -16.27 23.50 -17.84
N VAL A 82 -16.59 22.50 -17.03
CA VAL A 82 -17.45 21.38 -17.42
C VAL A 82 -18.91 21.82 -17.49
N TYR A 83 -19.39 22.52 -16.47
CA TYR A 83 -20.77 23.00 -16.40
C TYR A 83 -21.03 24.07 -17.45
N SER A 84 -20.06 24.95 -17.75
CA SER A 84 -20.20 25.90 -18.86
C SER A 84 -20.22 25.21 -20.22
N TYR A 85 -19.38 24.19 -20.45
CA TYR A 85 -19.45 23.38 -21.67
C TYR A 85 -20.81 22.70 -21.84
N PHE A 86 -21.31 22.02 -20.80
CA PHE A 86 -22.61 21.36 -20.87
C PHE A 86 -23.78 22.35 -20.91
N GLY A 87 -23.68 23.49 -20.23
CA GLY A 87 -24.65 24.58 -20.29
C GLY A 87 -24.80 25.14 -21.70
N LEU A 88 -23.68 25.42 -22.38
CA LEU A 88 -23.70 25.85 -23.78
C LEU A 88 -24.15 24.73 -24.72
N ALA A 89 -23.73 23.49 -24.48
CA ALA A 89 -24.17 22.34 -25.27
C ALA A 89 -25.68 22.08 -25.13
N LEU A 90 -26.28 22.38 -23.97
CA LEU A 90 -27.71 22.20 -23.73
C LEU A 90 -28.55 23.12 -24.62
N PHE A 91 -28.09 24.35 -24.89
CA PHE A 91 -28.75 25.25 -25.85
C PHE A 91 -28.29 25.00 -27.30
N GLY A 92 -27.01 24.69 -27.51
CA GLY A 92 -26.41 24.55 -28.84
C GLY A 92 -26.62 23.19 -29.53
N ARG A 93 -27.02 22.14 -28.79
CA ARG A 93 -27.32 20.80 -29.33
C ARG A 93 -28.78 20.39 -29.12
N GLN A 94 -29.69 21.34 -28.98
CA GLN A 94 -31.12 21.05 -29.09
C GLN A 94 -31.41 20.52 -30.51
N LEU A 95 -31.69 19.21 -30.58
CA LEU A 95 -32.16 18.53 -31.79
C LEU A 95 -33.57 19.04 -32.11
N LEU A 96 -33.70 19.89 -33.14
CA LEU A 96 -35.01 20.30 -33.68
C LEU A 96 -35.79 19.12 -34.29
N GLU A 97 -35.15 17.96 -34.52
CA GLU A 97 -35.83 16.70 -34.81
C GLU A 97 -35.18 15.51 -34.10
N ARG A 98 -36.04 14.62 -33.60
CA ARG A 98 -35.76 13.51 -32.71
C ARG A 98 -35.11 12.35 -33.47
N GLU A 99 -33.79 12.18 -33.36
CA GLU A 99 -33.17 10.85 -33.43
C GLU A 99 -32.09 10.69 -32.35
N GLY A 100 -32.16 9.57 -31.65
CA GLY A 100 -31.48 9.32 -30.38
C GLY A 100 -29.99 9.03 -30.55
N VAL A 101 -29.16 9.84 -29.92
CA VAL A 101 -27.76 9.50 -29.65
C VAL A 101 -27.49 9.72 -28.17
N LYS A 102 -27.41 8.62 -27.41
CA LYS A 102 -26.89 8.64 -26.04
C LYS A 102 -25.37 8.74 -26.12
N LYS A 103 -24.80 9.90 -25.77
CA LYS A 103 -23.37 10.01 -25.46
C LYS A 103 -23.18 9.85 -23.95
N SER A 104 -22.48 8.80 -23.55
CA SER A 104 -22.07 8.55 -22.17
C SER A 104 -21.02 9.60 -21.78
N ALA A 105 -21.36 10.44 -20.80
CA ALA A 105 -20.43 11.34 -20.13
C ALA A 105 -20.00 10.66 -18.84
N SER A 106 -18.82 10.02 -18.84
CA SER A 106 -18.34 9.24 -17.69
C SER A 106 -16.91 9.61 -17.27
N SER A 107 -16.41 10.80 -17.63
CA SER A 107 -15.05 11.23 -17.24
C SER A 107 -15.01 12.14 -16.01
N HIS A 108 -16.16 12.66 -15.54
CA HIS A 108 -16.22 13.50 -14.34
C HIS A 108 -16.35 12.70 -13.04
N THR A 109 -16.94 11.52 -13.11
CA THR A 109 -17.18 10.66 -11.94
C THR A 109 -15.88 10.06 -11.38
N VAL A 110 -14.88 9.78 -12.21
CA VAL A 110 -13.65 9.08 -11.78
C VAL A 110 -12.79 9.94 -10.86
N ALA A 111 -12.72 11.25 -11.10
CA ALA A 111 -11.91 12.16 -10.28
C ALA A 111 -12.59 12.55 -8.96
N GLU A 112 -13.93 12.52 -8.92
CA GLU A 112 -14.70 12.74 -7.69
C GLU A 112 -14.57 11.55 -6.74
N VAL A 113 -14.67 10.33 -7.27
CA VAL A 113 -14.55 9.08 -6.50
C VAL A 113 -13.16 8.94 -5.87
N LEU A 114 -12.08 9.30 -6.59
CA LEU A 114 -10.72 9.15 -6.07
C LEU A 114 -10.23 10.32 -5.19
N LEU A 115 -11.08 11.32 -4.93
CA LEU A 115 -10.69 12.48 -4.14
C LEU A 115 -10.52 12.15 -2.66
N ASN A 116 -11.35 11.23 -2.14
CA ASN A 116 -11.26 10.73 -0.77
C ASN A 116 -11.38 9.20 -0.76
N PRO A 117 -10.27 8.46 -0.95
CA PRO A 117 -10.28 6.99 -1.04
C PRO A 117 -10.44 6.29 0.33
N LEU A 118 -10.69 7.05 1.41
CA LEU A 118 -10.84 6.55 2.79
C LEU A 118 -12.31 6.62 3.25
N GLY A 119 -13.25 6.81 2.33
CA GLY A 119 -14.68 6.88 2.60
C GLY A 119 -15.35 5.50 2.72
N GLU A 120 -16.62 5.47 2.34
CA GLU A 120 -17.47 4.27 2.34
C GLU A 120 -17.94 3.92 0.92
N ASP A 121 -17.34 4.50 -0.13
CA ASP A 121 -17.70 4.18 -1.51
C ASP A 121 -17.19 2.77 -1.89
N ASP A 122 -17.85 2.12 -2.84
CA ASP A 122 -17.55 0.73 -3.24
C ASP A 122 -16.08 0.51 -3.71
N ASP A 123 -15.41 1.57 -4.19
CA ASP A 123 -14.03 1.54 -4.67
C ASP A 123 -13.01 2.07 -3.63
N ASP A 124 -13.44 2.40 -2.41
CA ASP A 124 -12.57 2.90 -1.34
C ASP A 124 -11.72 1.81 -0.68
N PHE A 125 -10.70 2.23 0.08
CA PHE A 125 -9.88 1.30 0.83
C PHE A 125 -10.66 0.67 1.99
N GLU A 126 -10.66 -0.66 2.04
CA GLU A 126 -11.19 -1.48 3.13
C GLU A 126 -10.36 -1.36 4.42
N CYS A 127 -10.35 -0.18 5.03
CA CYS A 127 -9.49 0.15 6.17
C CYS A 127 -9.78 -0.72 7.39
N ASN A 128 -11.05 -1.02 7.66
CA ASN A 128 -11.46 -1.90 8.76
C ASN A 128 -10.88 -3.31 8.59
N TRP A 129 -10.98 -3.87 7.38
CA TRP A 129 -10.40 -5.18 7.08
C TRP A 129 -8.87 -5.18 7.26
N ILE A 130 -8.19 -4.13 6.79
CA ILE A 130 -6.73 -4.00 6.93
C ILE A 130 -6.33 -3.94 8.41
N ILE A 131 -7.06 -3.21 9.24
CA ILE A 131 -6.81 -3.10 10.67
C ILE A 131 -6.98 -4.47 11.34
N ASP A 132 -8.09 -5.16 11.09
CA ASP A 132 -8.37 -6.48 11.69
C ASP A 132 -7.32 -7.50 11.28
N ARG A 133 -6.98 -7.55 9.99
CA ARG A 133 -5.97 -8.45 9.43
C ARG A 133 -4.59 -8.16 10.03
N ASN A 134 -4.21 -6.89 10.14
CA ASN A 134 -2.91 -6.51 10.70
C ASN A 134 -2.82 -6.81 12.19
N MET A 135 -3.92 -6.64 12.93
CA MET A 135 -3.97 -6.98 14.35
C MET A 135 -3.83 -8.50 14.55
N GLN A 136 -4.55 -9.31 13.77
CA GLN A 136 -4.46 -10.76 13.82
C GLN A 136 -3.05 -11.27 13.48
N VAL A 137 -2.48 -10.82 12.37
CA VAL A 137 -1.13 -11.22 11.94
C VAL A 137 -0.05 -10.69 12.89
N GLY A 138 -0.27 -9.51 13.48
CA GLY A 138 0.62 -8.95 14.50
C GLY A 138 0.69 -9.84 15.75
N PHE A 139 -0.44 -10.36 16.21
CA PHE A 139 -0.47 -11.27 17.35
C PHE A 139 0.04 -12.69 17.03
N SER A 140 -0.10 -13.17 15.80
CA SER A 140 0.43 -14.50 15.43
C SER A 140 1.96 -14.61 15.54
N VAL A 141 2.67 -13.47 15.65
CA VAL A 141 4.11 -13.46 15.94
C VAL A 141 4.43 -14.19 17.25
N GLU A 142 3.54 -14.12 18.25
CA GLU A 142 3.72 -14.84 19.52
C GLU A 142 3.54 -16.36 19.33
N GLU A 143 2.50 -16.78 18.61
CA GLU A 143 2.21 -18.20 18.35
C GLU A 143 3.27 -18.89 17.48
N CYS A 144 3.90 -18.13 16.58
CA CYS A 144 4.94 -18.63 15.67
C CYS A 144 6.36 -18.36 16.17
N TYR A 145 6.55 -17.83 17.39
CA TYR A 145 7.88 -17.52 17.89
C TYR A 145 8.73 -18.79 18.05
N ASP A 146 9.90 -18.81 17.40
CA ASP A 146 10.85 -19.95 17.36
C ASP A 146 10.22 -21.28 16.90
N ASN A 147 9.10 -21.21 16.17
CA ASN A 147 8.43 -22.37 15.61
C ASN A 147 8.70 -22.44 14.10
N TYR A 148 9.42 -23.48 13.67
CA TYR A 148 9.77 -23.71 12.28
C TYR A 148 9.47 -25.15 11.86
N PRO A 149 9.10 -25.38 10.60
CA PRO A 149 8.92 -26.74 10.09
C PRO A 149 10.24 -27.52 10.15
N PRO A 150 10.19 -28.85 10.28
CA PRO A 150 11.39 -29.68 10.29
C PRO A 150 12.20 -29.47 9.00
N VAL A 151 13.52 -29.38 9.16
CA VAL A 151 14.45 -29.20 8.04
C VAL A 151 14.65 -30.53 7.33
N ASP A 152 13.92 -30.72 6.22
CA ASP A 152 14.03 -31.88 5.35
C ASP A 152 14.66 -31.51 4.00
N ARG A 153 15.27 -32.50 3.33
CA ARG A 153 15.76 -32.33 1.96
C ARG A 153 14.57 -32.20 1.02
N ASP A 154 14.58 -31.17 0.18
CA ASP A 154 13.53 -30.96 -0.79
C ASP A 154 13.58 -31.99 -1.95
N ALA A 155 12.50 -32.05 -2.74
CA ALA A 155 12.36 -33.01 -3.84
C ALA A 155 13.40 -32.85 -4.96
N PHE A 156 14.08 -31.70 -5.04
CA PHE A 156 15.06 -31.37 -6.05
C PHE A 156 16.50 -31.37 -5.53
N TRP A 157 16.74 -31.80 -4.29
CA TRP A 157 18.04 -31.74 -3.61
C TRP A 157 19.22 -32.35 -4.39
N GLN A 158 18.98 -33.37 -5.22
CA GLN A 158 20.02 -34.04 -6.02
C GLN A 158 20.07 -33.58 -7.49
N ILE A 159 19.14 -32.72 -7.91
CA ILE A 159 18.98 -32.33 -9.32
C ILE A 159 19.66 -30.97 -9.53
N PRO A 160 20.71 -30.88 -10.39
CA PRO A 160 21.46 -29.65 -10.56
C PRO A 160 20.67 -28.55 -11.30
N ASN A 161 19.71 -28.91 -12.14
CA ASN A 161 18.82 -27.97 -12.81
C ASN A 161 17.38 -28.51 -12.80
N PRO A 162 16.61 -28.24 -11.73
CA PRO A 162 15.24 -28.72 -11.63
C PRO A 162 14.32 -27.97 -12.58
N GLU A 163 13.59 -28.71 -13.41
CA GLU A 163 12.55 -28.14 -14.27
C GLU A 163 11.25 -27.97 -13.48
N PRO A 164 10.61 -26.78 -13.50
CA PRO A 164 9.34 -26.58 -12.83
C PRO A 164 8.26 -27.53 -13.38
N LEU A 165 7.47 -28.11 -12.49
CA LEU A 165 6.34 -28.93 -12.91
C LEU A 165 5.20 -28.01 -13.37
N TYR A 166 4.75 -28.20 -14.61
CA TYR A 166 3.63 -27.44 -15.18
C TYR A 166 2.39 -28.30 -15.29
N THR A 167 1.23 -27.69 -15.04
CA THR A 167 -0.04 -28.27 -15.47
C THR A 167 -0.11 -28.26 -16.99
N ALA A 168 -0.86 -29.19 -17.60
CA ALA A 168 -0.95 -29.31 -19.06
C ALA A 168 -1.34 -28.00 -19.76
N GLN A 169 -2.22 -27.19 -19.14
CA GLN A 169 -2.61 -25.86 -19.65
C GLN A 169 -1.48 -24.83 -19.57
N SER A 170 -0.66 -24.88 -18.51
CA SER A 170 0.46 -23.94 -18.33
C SER A 170 1.65 -24.30 -19.22
N ALA A 171 1.85 -25.59 -19.51
CA ALA A 171 2.90 -26.10 -20.39
C ALA A 171 2.70 -25.69 -21.87
N MET A 172 1.45 -25.42 -22.28
CA MET A 172 1.15 -24.90 -23.62
C MET A 172 1.50 -23.42 -23.78
N ARG A 173 1.81 -22.70 -22.70
CA ARG A 173 2.23 -21.29 -22.79
C ARG A 173 3.65 -21.22 -23.35
N HIS A 174 3.85 -20.35 -24.32
CA HIS A 174 5.16 -20.15 -24.91
C HIS A 174 6.15 -19.59 -23.87
N ALA A 175 7.21 -20.33 -23.57
CA ALA A 175 8.28 -19.87 -22.70
C ALA A 175 9.31 -19.06 -23.51
N ASN A 176 9.46 -17.77 -23.18
CA ASN A 176 10.44 -16.87 -23.80
C ASN A 176 11.44 -16.38 -22.75
N PRO A 177 12.45 -17.19 -22.38
CA PRO A 177 13.47 -16.76 -21.43
C PRO A 177 14.25 -15.58 -22.02
N GLN A 178 14.46 -14.54 -21.21
CA GLN A 178 15.26 -13.39 -21.62
C GLN A 178 16.73 -13.77 -21.68
N VAL A 179 17.27 -13.93 -22.88
CA VAL A 179 18.68 -14.31 -23.12
C VAL A 179 19.61 -13.11 -23.33
N GLY A 180 19.07 -11.89 -23.29
CA GLY A 180 19.79 -10.64 -23.55
C GLY A 180 19.84 -10.26 -25.03
N SER A 181 19.78 -8.95 -25.31
CA SER A 181 19.74 -8.41 -26.68
C SER A 181 21.03 -8.65 -27.48
N CYS A 182 22.17 -8.85 -26.81
CA CYS A 182 23.49 -9.04 -27.43
C CYS A 182 23.95 -10.51 -27.48
N VAL A 183 23.09 -11.49 -27.18
CA VAL A 183 23.50 -12.91 -27.04
C VAL A 183 24.11 -13.51 -28.33
N ASN A 184 23.74 -12.98 -29.49
CA ASN A 184 24.27 -13.40 -30.79
C ASN A 184 25.45 -12.55 -31.30
N MET A 185 25.99 -11.65 -30.47
CA MET A 185 27.12 -10.82 -30.85
C MET A 185 28.41 -11.65 -30.76
N CYS A 186 28.86 -12.20 -31.89
CA CYS A 186 30.18 -12.85 -31.96
C CYS A 186 31.27 -11.80 -31.73
N ALA A 187 31.94 -11.85 -30.57
CA ALA A 187 33.18 -11.13 -30.35
C ALA A 187 34.26 -11.75 -31.25
N HIS A 188 34.42 -11.23 -32.46
CA HIS A 188 35.64 -11.48 -33.22
C HIS A 188 36.80 -10.80 -32.50
N THR A 189 37.58 -11.61 -31.79
CA THR A 189 38.87 -11.23 -31.21
C THR A 189 39.76 -10.69 -32.33
N ILE A 190 39.97 -9.38 -32.34
CA ILE A 190 40.99 -8.74 -33.17
C ILE A 190 42.35 -9.23 -32.61
N ARG A 191 43.04 -10.03 -33.42
CA ARG A 191 44.44 -10.42 -33.20
C ARG A 191 45.37 -9.26 -33.56
#